data_AF-A0A7S2GVW0-F1
#
_entry.id   AF-A0A7S2GVW0-F1
#
_cell.length_a   1.000
_cell.length_b   1.000
_cell.length_c   1.000
_cell.angle_alpha   90.00
_cell.angle_beta   90.00
_cell.angle_gamma   90.00
#
_symmetry.space_group_name_H-M   'P 1'
#
loop_
_entity.id
_entity.type
_entity.pdbx_description
1 polymer ?
#
loop_
_entity_poly.entity_id
_entity_poly.type
_entity_poly.pdbx_seq_one_letter_code
_entity_poly.pdbx_strand_id
1 'polypeptide(L)'
;VEDVVACPDSLRDSILDHNGRRCSGDHVLQLGGNDPSLLGIATEMGTMAGYSEINLNVGCPSIKTGGSPCYGAALMRDPSRVRSLLEAMAAATTLPVSVKCRIGIHERMSSGPAFLILAAIPPLNRPTVLLTNR
;
A
#
# COMPACT_ATOMS: atom_id res chain seq x y z
N VAL A 1 -13.86 -6.72 2.43
CA VAL A 1 -13.83 -6.21 1.03
C VAL A 1 -12.62 -5.29 0.90
N GLU A 2 -11.91 -5.32 -0.24
CA GLU A 2 -10.77 -4.42 -0.48
C GLU A 2 -11.23 -3.25 -1.35
N ASP A 3 -11.07 -2.01 -0.86
CA ASP A 3 -11.29 -0.80 -1.65
C ASP A 3 -9.91 -0.26 -2.09
N VAL A 4 -9.68 -0.14 -3.41
CA VAL A 4 -8.39 0.27 -3.96
C VAL A 4 -8.43 1.75 -4.32
N VAL A 5 -7.57 2.54 -3.68
CA VAL A 5 -7.41 3.97 -3.95
C VAL A 5 -5.98 4.23 -4.43
N ALA A 6 -5.84 4.67 -5.68
CA ALA A 6 -4.59 5.27 -6.13
C ALA A 6 -4.50 6.66 -5.51
N CYS A 7 -3.45 6.91 -4.73
CA CYS A 7 -3.22 8.21 -4.12
C CYS A 7 -2.93 9.23 -5.24
N PRO A 8 -3.85 10.16 -5.55
CA PRO A 8 -3.60 11.17 -6.57
C PRO A 8 -2.64 12.24 -6.02
N ASP A 9 -1.99 13.00 -6.90
CA ASP A 9 -1.20 14.19 -6.52
C ASP A 9 -2.05 15.27 -5.79
N SER A 10 -3.37 15.10 -5.75
CA SER A 10 -4.33 15.88 -4.98
C SER A 10 -5.32 14.93 -4.28
N LEU A 11 -5.05 14.57 -3.02
CA LEU A 11 -6.08 13.95 -2.18
C LEU A 11 -7.25 14.93 -2.08
N ARG A 12 -8.38 14.58 -2.71
CA ARG A 12 -9.65 15.28 -2.48
C ARG A 12 -10.12 14.99 -1.06
N ASP A 13 -10.85 15.94 -0.47
CA ASP A 13 -11.15 16.15 0.96
C ASP A 13 -11.66 14.94 1.79
N SER A 14 -11.88 13.74 1.22
CA SER A 14 -12.26 12.54 1.96
C SER A 14 -11.94 11.22 1.24
N ILE A 15 -11.56 10.18 2.00
CA ILE A 15 -11.57 8.78 1.54
C ILE A 15 -12.91 8.16 1.95
N LEU A 16 -13.60 7.54 1.01
CA LEU A 16 -14.89 6.87 1.19
C LEU A 16 -14.80 5.42 0.69
N ASP A 17 -15.73 4.56 1.09
CA ASP A 17 -15.86 3.20 0.55
C ASP A 17 -16.42 3.21 -0.89
N HIS A 18 -16.52 2.04 -1.53
CA HIS A 18 -17.10 1.92 -2.89
C HIS A 18 -18.57 2.38 -3.02
N ASN A 19 -19.27 2.62 -1.91
CA ASN A 19 -20.63 3.16 -1.87
C ASN A 19 -20.67 4.66 -1.59
N GLY A 20 -19.51 5.34 -1.51
CA GLY A 20 -19.41 6.75 -1.19
C GLY A 20 -19.75 7.08 0.26
N ARG A 21 -19.55 6.15 1.19
CA ARG A 21 -19.83 6.31 2.62
C ARG A 21 -18.56 6.19 3.45
N ARG A 22 -18.62 6.60 4.72
CA ARG A 22 -17.61 6.18 5.70
C ARG A 22 -17.73 4.68 5.93
N CYS A 23 -16.60 4.01 6.05
CA CYS A 23 -16.57 2.56 6.25
C CYS A 23 -17.08 2.20 7.66
N SER A 24 -17.77 1.06 7.78
CA SER A 24 -18.30 0.52 9.03
C SER A 24 -17.27 -0.25 9.88
N GLY A 25 -16.01 -0.34 9.45
CA GLY A 25 -14.95 -1.10 10.14
C GLY A 25 -14.65 -2.48 9.55
N ASP A 26 -15.35 -2.92 8.50
CA ASP A 26 -15.20 -4.29 7.96
C ASP A 26 -14.33 -4.38 6.69
N HIS A 27 -13.75 -3.26 6.26
CA HIS A 27 -13.01 -3.17 4.99
C HIS A 27 -11.54 -2.82 5.21
N VAL A 28 -10.74 -3.27 4.24
CA VAL A 28 -9.32 -2.92 4.12
C VAL A 28 -9.17 -1.87 3.04
N LEU A 29 -8.49 -0.77 3.35
CA LEU A 29 -8.14 0.25 2.37
C LEU A 29 -6.79 -0.10 1.73
N GLN A 30 -6.78 -0.31 0.42
CA GLN A 30 -5.55 -0.56 -0.33
C GLN A 30 -5.10 0.72 -1.04
N LEU A 31 -3.94 1.23 -0.66
CA LEU A 31 -3.32 2.42 -1.23
C LEU A 31 -2.27 2.05 -2.28
N GLY A 32 -2.29 2.78 -3.40
CA GLY A 32 -1.21 2.79 -4.39
C GLY A 32 -0.51 4.15 -4.39
N GLY A 33 0.81 4.18 -4.21
CA GLY A 33 1.59 5.41 -4.24
C GLY A 33 3.09 5.16 -4.13
N ASN A 34 3.89 6.19 -4.38
CA ASN A 34 5.35 6.14 -4.28
C ASN A 34 5.93 7.34 -3.50
N ASP A 35 5.10 8.17 -2.88
CA ASP A 35 5.54 9.28 -2.04
C ASP A 35 5.19 8.96 -0.57
N PRO A 36 6.18 8.89 0.35
CA PRO A 36 5.91 8.62 1.77
C PRO A 36 4.98 9.65 2.42
N SER A 37 5.10 10.93 2.07
CA SER A 37 4.30 12.01 2.65
C SER A 37 2.85 11.90 2.20
N LEU A 38 2.61 11.69 0.90
CA LEU A 38 1.25 11.51 0.38
C LEU A 38 0.60 10.23 0.91
N LEU A 39 1.36 9.14 1.06
CA LEU A 39 0.86 7.90 1.64
C LEU A 39 0.55 8.03 3.14
N GLY A 40 1.32 8.82 3.89
CA GLY A 40 1.00 9.17 5.28
C GLY A 40 -0.34 9.88 5.39
N ILE A 41 -0.55 10.94 4.59
CA ILE A 41 -1.82 11.69 4.55
C ILE A 41 -2.99 10.77 4.18
N ALA A 42 -2.83 9.94 3.14
CA ALA A 42 -3.85 8.98 2.74
C ALA A 42 -4.17 7.95 3.84
N THR A 43 -3.17 7.56 4.63
CA THR A 43 -3.31 6.62 5.74
C THR A 43 -4.10 7.24 6.91
N GLU A 44 -3.82 8.49 7.25
CA GLU A 44 -4.60 9.25 8.25
C GLU A 44 -6.06 9.37 7.80
N MET A 45 -6.29 9.72 6.55
CA MET A 45 -7.64 9.85 5.99
C MET A 45 -8.40 8.51 5.98
N GLY A 46 -7.73 7.40 5.66
CA GLY A 46 -8.31 6.06 5.74
C GLY A 46 -8.69 5.69 7.18
N THR A 47 -7.84 6.03 8.13
CA THR A 47 -8.11 5.82 9.56
C THR A 47 -9.35 6.59 10.00
N MET A 48 -9.44 7.88 9.63
CA MET A 48 -10.60 8.73 9.93
C MET A 48 -11.88 8.29 9.19
N ALA A 49 -11.74 7.64 8.04
CA ALA A 49 -12.84 7.11 7.25
C ALA A 49 -13.44 5.82 7.83
N GLY A 50 -12.81 5.20 8.83
CA GLY A 50 -13.34 4.02 9.54
C GLY A 50 -12.93 2.68 8.95
N TYR A 51 -11.84 2.60 8.18
CA TYR A 51 -11.26 1.31 7.77
C TYR A 51 -10.63 0.59 8.97
N SER A 52 -10.53 -0.74 8.90
CA SER A 52 -9.91 -1.55 9.97
C SER A 52 -8.45 -1.93 9.71
N GLU A 53 -8.00 -1.80 8.47
CA GLU A 53 -6.61 -2.09 8.05
C GLU A 53 -6.24 -1.23 6.84
N ILE A 54 -4.96 -0.87 6.76
CA ILE A 54 -4.38 -0.14 5.63
C ILE A 54 -3.37 -1.04 4.91
N ASN A 55 -3.48 -1.16 3.59
CA ASN A 55 -2.64 -2.05 2.78
C ASN A 55 -1.90 -1.27 1.69
N LEU A 56 -0.60 -1.52 1.50
CA LEU A 56 0.17 -0.96 0.38
C LEU A 56 0.21 -1.93 -0.81
N ASN A 57 -0.18 -1.44 -2.01
CA ASN A 57 -0.10 -2.22 -3.24
C ASN A 57 1.30 -2.12 -3.88
N VAL A 58 2.02 -3.25 -3.85
CA VAL A 58 3.34 -3.45 -4.47
C VAL A 58 3.27 -4.53 -5.58
N GLY A 59 2.07 -4.92 -6.02
CA GLY A 59 1.86 -6.05 -6.93
C GLY A 59 1.25 -5.72 -8.30
N CYS A 60 0.63 -4.55 -8.48
CA CYS A 60 -0.08 -4.23 -9.72
C CYS A 60 0.88 -4.04 -10.91
N PRO A 61 0.68 -4.73 -12.06
CA PRO A 61 1.54 -4.61 -13.24
C PRO A 61 1.28 -3.34 -14.07
N SER A 62 0.19 -2.60 -13.82
CA SER A 62 -0.13 -1.39 -14.57
C SER A 62 0.70 -0.19 -14.08
N ILE A 63 1.59 0.28 -14.95
CA ILE A 63 2.64 1.28 -14.68
C ILE A 63 2.16 2.74 -14.68
N LYS A 64 0.90 3.04 -15.04
CA LYS A 64 0.50 4.44 -15.29
C LYS A 64 -0.77 4.86 -14.56
N THR A 65 -0.61 5.85 -13.68
CA THR A 65 -1.68 6.79 -13.34
C THR A 65 -1.12 8.19 -13.56
N GLY A 66 -1.56 8.86 -14.63
CA GLY A 66 -1.50 10.32 -14.77
C GLY A 66 -0.15 11.04 -14.63
N GLY A 67 1.00 10.44 -14.99
CA GLY A 67 2.30 11.15 -14.98
C GLY A 67 3.01 11.21 -13.63
N SER A 68 2.48 10.52 -12.62
CA SER A 68 3.01 10.45 -11.25
C SER A 68 4.02 9.26 -11.10
N PRO A 69 5.03 9.32 -10.21
CA PRO A 69 6.09 8.29 -10.12
C PRO A 69 5.53 6.88 -9.88
N CYS A 70 6.11 5.89 -10.57
CA CYS A 70 5.64 4.50 -10.64
C CYS A 70 5.38 3.87 -9.24
N TYR A 71 4.18 3.34 -9.02
CA TYR A 71 3.83 2.49 -7.86
C TYR A 71 3.51 1.05 -8.31
N GLY A 72 3.13 0.15 -7.38
CA GLY A 72 2.80 -1.23 -7.72
C GLY A 72 4.03 -2.12 -7.95
N ALA A 73 4.01 -2.98 -8.97
CA ALA A 73 5.08 -3.95 -9.23
C ALA A 73 6.46 -3.32 -9.47
N ALA A 74 6.51 -2.04 -9.87
CA ALA A 74 7.77 -1.31 -10.00
C ALA A 74 8.51 -1.18 -8.65
N LEU A 75 7.78 -1.04 -7.54
CA LEU A 75 8.34 -0.93 -6.19
C LEU A 75 9.04 -2.21 -5.73
N MET A 76 8.71 -3.37 -6.31
CA MET A 76 9.38 -4.64 -6.00
C MET A 76 10.89 -4.64 -6.34
N ARG A 77 11.35 -3.70 -7.18
CA ARG A 77 12.78 -3.54 -7.51
C ARG A 77 13.54 -2.73 -6.46
N ASP A 78 12.85 -2.01 -5.58
CA ASP A 78 13.44 -1.16 -4.54
C ASP A 78 12.79 -1.44 -3.18
N PRO A 79 13.22 -2.51 -2.48
CA PRO A 79 12.71 -2.85 -1.15
C PRO A 79 12.95 -1.75 -0.11
N SER A 80 14.05 -0.99 -0.23
CA SER A 80 14.34 0.14 0.67
C SER A 80 13.31 1.25 0.51
N ARG A 81 12.86 1.53 -0.72
CA ARG A 81 11.73 2.43 -0.95
C ARG A 81 10.47 1.91 -0.29
N VAL A 82 10.12 0.64 -0.50
CA VAL A 82 8.94 0.01 0.13
C VAL A 82 8.97 0.16 1.64
N ARG A 83 10.12 -0.05 2.28
CA ARG A 83 10.33 0.20 3.72
C ARG A 83 9.95 1.63 4.10
N SER A 84 10.51 2.63 3.42
CA SER A 84 10.21 4.04 3.74
C SER A 84 8.73 4.40 3.56
N LEU A 85 8.05 3.81 2.57
CA LEU A 85 6.60 3.99 2.41
C LEU A 85 5.84 3.39 3.58
N LEU A 86 6.17 2.15 3.98
CA LEU A 86 5.52 1.47 5.10
C LEU A 86 5.78 2.16 6.44
N GLU A 87 6.98 2.69 6.66
CA GLU A 87 7.32 3.46 7.87
C GLU A 87 6.47 4.74 7.97
N ALA A 88 6.31 5.47 6.87
CA ALA A 88 5.48 6.67 6.84
C ALA A 88 3.98 6.36 7.08
N MET A 89 3.47 5.29 6.46
CA MET A 89 2.10 4.83 6.68
C MET A 89 1.87 4.39 8.13
N ALA A 90 2.80 3.61 8.69
CA ALA A 90 2.69 3.13 10.06
C ALA A 90 2.80 4.24 11.11
N ALA A 91 3.57 5.30 10.84
CA ALA A 91 3.63 6.48 11.71
C ALA A 91 2.31 7.28 11.71
N ALA A 92 1.51 7.14 10.65
CA ALA A 92 0.27 7.87 10.41
C ALA A 92 -1.00 7.17 10.96
N THR A 93 -0.90 5.95 11.50
CA THR A 93 -2.08 5.22 12.03
C THR A 93 -1.74 4.26 13.15
N THR A 94 -2.75 3.93 13.97
CA THR A 94 -2.70 2.83 14.95
C THR A 94 -3.27 1.52 14.40
N LEU A 95 -3.85 1.56 13.19
CA LEU A 95 -4.39 0.37 12.52
C LEU A 95 -3.26 -0.54 12.03
N PRO A 96 -3.52 -1.85 11.83
CA PRO A 96 -2.59 -2.72 11.14
C PRO A 96 -2.25 -2.17 9.75
N VAL A 97 -0.96 -2.20 9.41
CA VAL A 97 -0.45 -1.86 8.08
C VAL A 97 0.13 -3.11 7.44
N SER A 98 -0.35 -3.44 6.24
CA SER A 98 0.03 -4.63 5.48
C SER A 98 0.56 -4.27 4.09
N VAL A 99 1.21 -5.22 3.43
CA VAL A 99 1.71 -5.05 2.06
C VAL A 99 1.24 -6.21 1.19
N LYS A 100 0.74 -5.91 -0.01
CA LYS A 100 0.34 -6.89 -1.02
C LYS A 100 1.30 -6.86 -2.19
N CYS A 101 1.97 -7.97 -2.47
CA CYS A 101 2.96 -8.07 -3.55
C CYS A 101 2.84 -9.40 -4.33
N ARG A 102 3.55 -9.49 -5.45
CA ARG A 102 3.62 -10.73 -6.25
C ARG A 102 4.69 -11.66 -5.69
N ILE A 103 4.48 -12.97 -5.85
CA ILE A 103 5.47 -14.00 -5.50
C ILE A 103 6.74 -13.87 -6.35
N GLY A 104 6.63 -13.37 -7.59
CA GLY A 104 7.77 -13.08 -8.47
C GLY A 104 7.50 -12.00 -9.51
N ILE A 105 8.56 -11.29 -9.91
CA ILE A 105 8.65 -10.59 -11.20
C ILE A 105 9.24 -11.60 -12.19
N HIS A 106 8.68 -11.72 -13.40
CA HIS A 106 9.06 -12.74 -14.40
C HIS A 106 10.46 -12.56 -15.02
N GLU A 107 11.48 -12.10 -14.30
CA GLU A 107 12.87 -12.12 -14.79
C GLU A 107 13.85 -12.43 -13.63
N ARG A 108 14.28 -13.68 -13.57
CA ARG A 108 15.60 -14.16 -13.10
C ARG A 108 16.25 -13.40 -11.91
N MET A 109 15.56 -13.28 -10.77
CA MET A 109 16.19 -12.97 -9.49
C MET A 109 16.29 -14.25 -8.64
N SER A 110 17.51 -14.58 -8.19
CA SER A 110 17.82 -15.81 -7.44
C SER A 110 17.19 -15.86 -6.03
N SER A 111 16.67 -14.74 -5.55
CA SER A 111 15.80 -14.59 -4.38
C SER A 111 14.60 -13.74 -4.78
N GLY A 112 13.38 -14.27 -4.66
CA GLY A 112 12.19 -13.57 -5.15
C GLY A 112 11.95 -12.22 -4.45
N PRO A 113 11.36 -11.22 -5.13
CA PRO A 113 11.14 -9.87 -4.59
C PRO A 113 10.28 -9.86 -3.31
N ALA A 114 9.40 -10.84 -3.14
CA ALA A 114 8.60 -11.02 -1.93
C ALA A 114 9.45 -11.16 -0.65
N PHE A 115 10.59 -11.87 -0.71
CA PHE A 115 11.46 -12.07 0.45
C PHE A 115 12.16 -10.77 0.90
N LEU A 116 12.55 -9.94 -0.06
CA LEU A 116 13.16 -8.64 0.23
C LEU A 116 12.13 -7.65 0.79
N ILE A 117 10.88 -7.72 0.33
CA ILE A 117 9.79 -6.92 0.89
C ILE A 117 9.47 -7.35 2.32
N LEU A 118 9.46 -8.65 2.63
CA LEU A 118 9.33 -9.15 4.01
C LEU A 118 10.42 -8.56 4.94
N ALA A 119 11.66 -8.50 4.47
CA ALA A 119 12.77 -7.88 5.19
C ALA A 119 12.68 -6.34 5.26
N ALA A 120 11.87 -5.70 4.40
CA ALA A 120 11.65 -4.27 4.37
C ALA A 120 10.57 -3.81 5.36
N ILE A 121 9.79 -4.72 5.93
CA ILE A 121 8.72 -4.35 6.84
C ILE A 121 9.34 -3.99 8.21
N PRO A 122 9.12 -2.76 8.73
CA PRO A 122 9.52 -2.41 10.09
C PRO A 122 8.85 -3.34 11.11
N PRO A 123 9.38 -3.44 12.36
CA PRO A 123 8.70 -4.15 13.44
C PRO A 123 7.43 -3.39 13.82
N LEU A 124 6.36 -3.61 13.06
CA LEU A 124 5.06 -3.00 13.24
C LEU A 124 4.17 -3.86 14.14
N ASN A 125 3.08 -3.28 14.63
CA ASN A 125 1.98 -4.01 15.22
C ASN A 125 1.30 -4.85 14.12
N ARG A 126 1.76 -6.10 13.95
CA ARG A 126 1.17 -7.13 13.06
C ARG A 126 1.33 -6.87 11.56
N PRO A 127 2.57 -6.87 11.03
CA PRO A 127 2.79 -6.80 9.60
C PRO A 127 2.28 -8.07 8.91
N THR A 128 1.38 -7.89 7.94
CA THR A 128 0.87 -8.98 7.10
C THR A 128 1.37 -8.80 5.68
N VAL A 129 1.95 -9.86 5.10
CA VAL A 129 2.30 -9.90 3.68
C VAL A 129 1.29 -10.76 2.94
N LEU A 130 0.56 -10.13 2.03
CA LEU A 130 -0.39 -10.80 1.15
C LEU A 130 0.28 -11.07 -0.19
N LEU A 131 0.60 -12.34 -0.44
CA LEU A 131 1.20 -12.79 -1.69
C LEU A 131 0.12 -13.18 -2.69
N THR A 132 0.15 -12.57 -3.88
CA THR A 132 -0.74 -12.94 -5.00
C THR A 132 0.05 -13.54 -6.16
N ASN A 133 -0.55 -14.56 -6.79
CA ASN A 133 0.00 -15.25 -7.96
C ASN A 133 -0.67 -14.82 -9.29
N ARG A 134 -1.56 -13.82 -9.26
CA ARG A 134 -2.18 -13.21 -10.44
C ARG A 134 -1.54 -11.89 -10.80
#